data_AF-A0A3G2G596-F1
#
_entry.id   AF-A0A3G2G596-F1
#
_cell.length_a   1.000
_cell.length_b   1.000
_cell.length_c   1.000
_cell.angle_alpha   90.00
_cell.angle_beta   90.00
_cell.angle_gamma   90.00
#
_symmetry.space_group_name_H-M   'P 1'
#
loop_
_entity.id
_entity.type
_entity.pdbx_description
1 polymer ?
#
loop_
_entity_poly.entity_id
_entity_poly.type
_entity_poly.pdbx_seq_one_letter_code
_entity_poly.pdbx_strand_id
1 'polypeptide(L)'
;MKIKFLTSILAFLFVANSCDEQKKNANLSESKIETEKPPAMPKEENKISILEKSMLEYMENAHASYTKIDVEECAKILNNYFSEISNSKSKNEGMEIVKITIEKLNKLNEKCDFELIETSEREQIAEIIILESSKKGYNKPEEDITEEWREW
;
A
#
# COMPACT_ATOMS: atom_id res chain seq x y z
N MET A 1 -7.24 48.77 -3.39
CA MET A 1 -8.31 48.69 -2.37
C MET A 1 -7.99 47.48 -1.48
N LYS A 2 -7.65 47.70 -0.21
CA LYS A 2 -7.19 46.65 0.72
C LYS A 2 -8.40 46.17 1.54
N ILE A 3 -8.79 44.91 1.41
CA ILE A 3 -9.83 44.29 2.25
C ILE A 3 -9.14 43.51 3.36
N LYS A 4 -9.46 43.83 4.62
CA LYS A 4 -8.90 43.24 5.83
C LYS A 4 -9.70 42.00 6.25
N PHE A 5 -8.98 41.06 6.83
CA PHE A 5 -9.40 39.80 7.44
C PHE A 5 -10.51 39.92 8.48
N LEU A 6 -11.33 38.87 8.61
CA LEU A 6 -11.90 38.46 9.89
C LEU A 6 -11.99 36.92 9.97
N THR A 7 -11.08 36.31 10.72
CA THR A 7 -11.12 34.89 11.11
C THR A 7 -11.97 34.76 12.37
N SER A 8 -13.05 33.97 12.31
CA SER A 8 -13.88 33.64 13.46
C SER A 8 -13.49 32.26 13.99
N ILE A 9 -12.92 32.23 15.20
CA ILE A 9 -12.62 31.00 15.95
C ILE A 9 -13.91 30.59 16.67
N LEU A 10 -14.46 29.42 16.36
CA LEU A 10 -15.60 28.85 17.06
C LEU A 10 -15.10 27.87 18.12
N ALA A 11 -15.30 28.21 19.40
CA ALA A 11 -14.97 27.37 20.54
C ALA A 11 -16.06 26.29 20.73
N PHE A 12 -15.68 25.02 20.70
CA PHE A 12 -16.55 23.92 21.11
C PHE A 12 -16.42 23.71 22.62
N LEU A 13 -17.50 24.01 23.34
CA LEU A 13 -17.68 23.67 24.75
C LEU A 13 -18.16 22.22 24.86
N PHE A 14 -17.40 21.40 25.57
CA PHE A 14 -17.80 20.05 25.99
C PHE A 14 -18.94 20.17 27.03
N VAL A 15 -20.07 19.51 26.77
CA VAL A 15 -21.12 19.29 27.77
C VAL A 15 -21.06 17.81 28.17
N ALA A 16 -20.67 17.57 29.42
CA ALA A 16 -20.76 16.27 30.07
C ALA A 16 -22.23 15.99 30.42
N ASN A 17 -22.80 14.93 29.86
CA ASN A 17 -24.06 14.38 30.36
C ASN A 17 -23.76 13.35 31.45
N SER A 18 -24.12 13.74 32.66
CA SER A 18 -24.35 12.89 33.83
C SER A 18 -25.65 12.11 33.63
N CYS A 19 -25.66 10.82 33.95
CA CYS A 19 -26.88 10.12 34.37
C CYS A 19 -26.53 9.03 35.38
N ASP A 20 -27.25 9.09 36.50
CA ASP A 20 -27.03 8.41 37.78
C ASP A 20 -27.34 6.91 37.81
N GLU A 21 -26.65 6.28 38.76
CA GLU A 21 -26.76 5.00 39.48
C GLU A 21 -28.03 4.11 39.41
N GLN A 22 -27.80 2.78 39.51
CA GLN A 22 -28.24 2.00 40.69
C GLN A 22 -27.53 0.62 40.89
N LYS A 23 -26.67 0.58 41.92
CA LYS A 23 -26.55 -0.37 43.06
C LYS A 23 -26.19 -1.87 42.95
N LYS A 24 -25.17 -2.19 43.80
CA LYS A 24 -24.87 -3.43 44.59
C LYS A 24 -24.12 -4.55 43.83
N ASN A 25 -22.99 -5.10 44.28
CA ASN A 25 -22.55 -5.47 45.63
C ASN A 25 -21.00 -5.54 45.75
N ALA A 26 -20.51 -5.42 46.98
CA ALA A 26 -19.12 -5.52 47.38
C ALA A 26 -18.47 -6.88 47.09
N ASN A 27 -17.23 -6.86 46.59
CA ASN A 27 -16.14 -7.61 47.22
C ASN A 27 -14.77 -7.04 46.85
N LEU A 28 -13.98 -6.88 47.90
CA LEU A 28 -12.62 -6.38 47.92
C LEU A 28 -11.68 -7.52 47.47
N SER A 29 -10.95 -7.30 46.38
CA SER A 29 -9.66 -7.97 46.18
C SER A 29 -8.77 -7.06 45.35
N GLU A 30 -7.79 -6.45 46.01
CA GLU A 30 -6.63 -5.84 45.36
C GLU A 30 -5.90 -6.92 44.56
N SER A 31 -5.92 -6.82 43.24
CA SER A 31 -4.99 -7.56 42.38
C SER A 31 -4.36 -6.62 41.37
N LYS A 32 -3.12 -6.23 41.71
CA LYS A 32 -1.98 -5.95 40.83
C LYS A 32 -2.32 -5.51 39.40
N ILE A 33 -2.03 -4.23 39.15
CA ILE A 33 -1.83 -3.64 37.81
C ILE A 33 -0.72 -4.45 37.12
N GLU A 34 -1.11 -5.35 36.23
CA GLU A 34 -0.23 -5.88 35.21
C GLU A 34 -0.34 -4.89 34.04
N THR A 35 0.72 -4.12 33.84
CA THR A 35 0.89 -3.29 32.66
C THR A 35 0.98 -4.22 31.45
N GLU A 36 -0.17 -4.47 30.80
CA GLU A 36 -0.17 -5.06 29.47
C GLU A 36 0.63 -4.14 28.55
N LYS A 37 1.75 -4.69 28.08
CA LYS A 37 2.55 -4.12 26.99
C LYS A 37 1.59 -3.82 25.83
N PRO A 38 1.64 -2.61 25.24
CA PRO A 38 0.84 -2.31 24.05
C PRO A 38 1.06 -3.41 23.01
N PRO A 39 0.00 -3.88 22.32
CA PRO A 39 0.16 -4.83 21.23
C PRO A 39 1.21 -4.27 20.27
N ALA A 40 2.22 -5.09 19.97
CA ALA A 40 3.23 -4.72 18.99
C ALA A 40 2.50 -4.32 17.71
N MET A 41 2.75 -3.10 17.24
CA MET A 41 2.25 -2.64 15.94
C MET A 41 2.58 -3.72 14.89
N PRO A 42 1.64 -4.08 14.01
CA PRO A 42 1.89 -5.10 13.00
C PRO A 42 3.16 -4.70 12.24
N LYS A 43 4.08 -5.67 12.09
CA LYS A 43 5.24 -5.53 11.22
C LYS A 43 4.70 -5.15 9.85
N GLU A 44 5.16 -4.03 9.30
CA GLU A 44 4.79 -3.58 7.96
C GLU A 44 4.97 -4.76 6.98
N GLU A 45 3.86 -5.28 6.48
CA GLU A 45 3.87 -6.44 5.59
C GLU A 45 4.47 -6.03 4.25
N ASN A 46 5.32 -6.90 3.69
CA ASN A 46 5.94 -6.68 2.40
C ASN A 46 4.84 -6.61 1.31
N LYS A 47 4.70 -5.45 0.65
CA LYS A 47 3.69 -5.22 -0.41
C LYS A 47 3.77 -6.24 -1.56
N ILE A 48 4.97 -6.74 -1.90
CA ILE A 48 5.11 -7.79 -2.92
C ILE A 48 4.49 -9.10 -2.42
N SER A 49 4.65 -9.45 -1.15
CA SER A 49 4.03 -10.66 -0.59
C SER A 49 2.51 -10.55 -0.50
N ILE A 50 1.97 -9.34 -0.28
CA ILE A 50 0.53 -9.08 -0.36
C ILE A 50 0.03 -9.29 -1.80
N LEU A 51 0.75 -8.76 -2.79
CA LEU A 51 0.44 -8.94 -4.21
C LEU A 51 0.48 -10.42 -4.62
N GLU A 52 1.52 -11.15 -4.24
CA GLU A 52 1.64 -12.60 -4.51
C GLU A 52 0.45 -13.37 -3.94
N LYS A 53 0.06 -13.06 -2.70
CA LYS A 53 -1.10 -13.68 -2.08
C LYS A 53 -2.39 -13.36 -2.84
N SER A 54 -2.60 -12.10 -3.23
CA SER A 54 -3.76 -11.67 -4.03
C SER A 54 -3.84 -12.42 -5.35
N MET A 55 -2.72 -12.52 -6.08
CA MET A 55 -2.64 -13.28 -7.32
C MET A 55 -2.89 -14.78 -7.13
N LEU A 56 -2.37 -15.40 -6.07
CA LEU A 56 -2.61 -16.82 -5.82
C LEU A 56 -4.06 -17.10 -5.43
N GLU A 57 -4.67 -16.23 -4.62
CA GLU A 57 -6.08 -16.33 -4.25
C GLU A 57 -6.98 -16.17 -5.48
N TYR A 58 -6.69 -15.21 -6.37
CA TYR A 58 -7.45 -15.06 -7.63
C TYR A 58 -7.30 -16.29 -8.52
N MET A 59 -6.07 -16.80 -8.69
CA MET A 59 -5.78 -18.00 -9.48
C MET A 59 -6.66 -19.19 -9.05
N GLU A 60 -6.74 -19.43 -7.75
CA GLU A 60 -7.54 -20.53 -7.19
C GLU A 60 -9.05 -20.30 -7.33
N ASN A 61 -9.53 -19.09 -7.04
CA ASN A 61 -10.96 -18.76 -7.02
C ASN A 61 -11.58 -18.58 -8.40
N ALA A 62 -10.84 -17.99 -9.33
CA ALA A 62 -11.30 -17.73 -10.70
C ALA A 62 -10.92 -18.84 -11.70
N HIS A 63 -10.12 -19.82 -11.25
CA HIS A 63 -9.53 -20.85 -12.13
C HIS A 63 -8.75 -20.25 -13.30
N ALA A 64 -8.00 -19.17 -13.03
CA ALA A 64 -7.16 -18.53 -14.03
C ALA A 64 -6.09 -19.48 -14.56
N SER A 65 -5.68 -19.27 -15.81
CA SER A 65 -4.80 -20.16 -16.57
C SER A 65 -3.31 -20.00 -16.25
N TYR A 66 -2.92 -18.89 -15.63
CA TYR A 66 -1.54 -18.66 -15.20
C TYR A 66 -1.15 -19.58 -14.04
N THR A 67 0.15 -19.73 -13.84
CA THR A 67 0.72 -20.64 -12.85
C THR A 67 1.36 -19.90 -11.69
N LYS A 68 1.63 -20.62 -10.60
CA LYS A 68 2.45 -20.10 -9.51
C LYS A 68 3.83 -19.59 -9.97
N ILE A 69 4.40 -20.20 -11.02
CA ILE A 69 5.68 -19.76 -11.58
C ILE A 69 5.56 -18.37 -12.19
N ASP A 70 4.42 -18.05 -12.81
CA ASP A 70 4.17 -16.71 -13.39
C ASP A 70 3.99 -15.67 -12.28
N VAL A 71 3.35 -16.03 -11.15
CA VAL A 71 3.27 -15.17 -9.96
C VAL A 71 4.67 -14.90 -9.38
N GLU A 72 5.49 -15.94 -9.23
CA GLU A 72 6.88 -15.82 -8.77
C GLU A 72 7.73 -14.97 -9.74
N GLU A 73 7.47 -15.06 -11.05
CA GLU A 73 8.12 -14.24 -12.07
C GLU A 73 7.71 -12.75 -11.93
N CYS A 74 6.44 -12.46 -11.67
CA CYS A 74 5.97 -11.11 -11.37
C CYS A 74 6.68 -10.53 -10.13
N ALA A 75 6.69 -11.28 -9.03
CA ALA A 75 7.38 -10.88 -7.80
C ALA A 75 8.88 -10.64 -8.04
N LYS A 76 9.53 -11.47 -8.85
CA LYS A 76 10.93 -11.29 -9.23
C LYS A 76 11.17 -10.01 -10.03
N ILE A 77 10.29 -9.67 -10.97
CA ILE A 77 10.38 -8.40 -11.72
C ILE A 77 10.34 -7.21 -10.76
N LEU A 78 9.42 -7.20 -9.80
CA LEU A 78 9.28 -6.13 -8.81
C LEU A 78 10.46 -6.06 -7.83
N ASN A 79 10.99 -7.20 -7.39
CA ASN A 79 12.19 -7.23 -6.55
C ASN A 79 13.43 -6.70 -7.31
N ASN A 80 13.56 -7.02 -8.60
CA ASN A 80 14.62 -6.43 -9.43
C ASN A 80 14.45 -4.93 -9.56
N TYR A 81 13.22 -4.45 -9.76
CA TYR A 81 12.92 -3.02 -9.76
C TYR A 81 13.36 -2.34 -8.47
N PHE A 82 13.09 -2.90 -7.28
CA PHE A 82 13.56 -2.36 -6.00
C PHE A 82 15.09 -2.23 -5.94
N SER A 83 15.79 -3.26 -6.43
CA SER A 83 17.24 -3.25 -6.48
C SER A 83 17.78 -2.18 -7.45
N GLU A 84 17.20 -2.09 -8.66
CA GLU A 84 17.65 -1.14 -9.68
C GLU A 84 17.32 0.30 -9.30
N ILE A 85 16.09 0.60 -8.88
CA ILE A 85 15.66 1.95 -8.52
C ILE A 85 16.42 2.48 -7.31
N SER A 86 16.72 1.64 -6.32
CA SER A 86 17.51 2.06 -5.15
C SER A 86 18.94 2.49 -5.53
N ASN A 87 19.53 1.81 -6.52
CA ASN A 87 20.89 2.07 -7.01
C ASN A 87 20.99 3.16 -8.09
N SER A 88 19.86 3.55 -8.69
CA SER A 88 19.83 4.62 -9.69
C SER A 88 20.35 5.96 -9.16
N LYS A 89 20.93 6.77 -10.05
CA LYS A 89 21.65 8.01 -9.69
C LYS A 89 20.94 9.27 -10.14
N SER A 90 19.92 9.16 -10.98
CA SER A 90 19.19 10.30 -11.53
C SER A 90 17.74 9.95 -11.85
N LYS A 91 16.88 10.98 -11.92
CA LYS A 91 15.48 10.81 -12.32
C LYS A 91 15.36 10.14 -13.69
N ASN A 92 16.19 10.53 -14.67
CA ASN A 92 16.15 9.95 -16.02
C ASN A 92 16.45 8.45 -16.01
N GLU A 93 17.48 8.03 -15.26
CA GLU A 93 17.79 6.62 -15.06
C GLU A 93 16.65 5.88 -14.35
N GLY A 94 16.05 6.51 -13.33
CA GLY A 94 14.88 5.97 -12.64
C GLY A 94 13.67 5.77 -13.55
N MET A 95 13.35 6.73 -14.43
CA MET A 95 12.23 6.58 -15.37
C MET A 95 12.49 5.50 -16.41
N GLU A 96 13.73 5.33 -16.86
CA GLU A 96 14.08 4.20 -17.75
C GLU A 96 13.89 2.85 -17.05
N ILE A 97 14.27 2.74 -15.77
CA ILE A 97 14.04 1.54 -14.96
C ILE A 97 12.53 1.27 -14.80
N VAL A 98 11.72 2.30 -14.55
CA VAL A 98 10.25 2.19 -14.45
C VAL A 98 9.68 1.65 -15.76
N LYS A 99 10.01 2.27 -16.89
CA LYS A 99 9.57 1.83 -18.21
C LYS A 99 9.93 0.37 -18.47
N ILE A 100 11.19 -0.01 -18.29
CA ILE A 100 11.67 -1.39 -18.49
C ILE A 100 10.91 -2.37 -17.58
N THR A 101 10.59 -1.97 -16.36
CA THR A 101 9.82 -2.78 -15.42
C THR A 101 8.40 -3.02 -15.94
N ILE A 102 7.71 -1.96 -16.37
CA ILE A 102 6.35 -2.07 -16.93
C ILE A 102 6.34 -2.91 -18.21
N GLU A 103 7.30 -2.72 -19.12
CA GLU A 103 7.40 -3.53 -20.34
C GLU A 103 7.63 -5.03 -20.04
N LYS A 104 8.37 -5.37 -18.98
CA LYS A 104 8.53 -6.77 -18.52
C LYS A 104 7.21 -7.31 -17.97
N LEU A 105 6.47 -6.52 -17.20
CA LEU A 105 5.16 -6.90 -16.66
C LEU A 105 4.11 -7.08 -17.77
N ASN A 106 4.08 -6.20 -18.77
CA ASN A 106 3.20 -6.35 -19.94
C ASN A 106 3.47 -7.67 -20.66
N LYS A 107 4.74 -7.97 -20.95
CA LYS A 107 5.13 -9.24 -21.60
C LYS A 107 4.77 -10.48 -20.79
N LEU A 108 4.94 -10.41 -19.46
CA LEU A 108 4.53 -11.50 -18.58
C LEU A 108 3.01 -11.67 -18.60
N ASN A 109 2.26 -10.58 -18.52
CA ASN A 109 0.80 -10.63 -18.56
C ASN A 109 0.29 -11.16 -19.91
N GLU A 110 0.89 -10.71 -21.02
CA GLU A 110 0.59 -11.21 -22.38
C GLU A 110 0.85 -12.71 -22.50
N LYS A 111 1.97 -13.22 -21.96
CA LYS A 111 2.28 -14.66 -21.89
C LYS A 111 1.20 -15.45 -21.13
N CYS A 112 0.50 -14.80 -20.20
CA CYS A 112 -0.58 -15.37 -19.40
C CYS A 112 -1.97 -15.02 -19.95
N ASP A 113 -2.09 -14.74 -21.25
CA ASP A 113 -3.35 -14.38 -21.94
C ASP A 113 -4.10 -13.22 -21.24
N PHE A 114 -3.35 -12.31 -20.62
CA PHE A 114 -3.81 -11.14 -19.85
C PHE A 114 -4.58 -11.46 -18.55
N GLU A 115 -4.57 -12.70 -18.07
CA GLU A 115 -5.27 -13.11 -16.84
C GLU A 115 -4.46 -12.89 -15.55
N LEU A 116 -3.14 -12.62 -15.63
CA LEU A 116 -2.27 -12.52 -14.45
C LEU A 116 -2.45 -11.18 -13.70
N ILE A 117 -2.60 -10.07 -14.42
CA ILE A 117 -2.70 -8.72 -13.85
C ILE A 117 -4.14 -8.19 -13.97
N GLU A 118 -4.95 -8.57 -12.98
CA GLU A 118 -6.32 -8.13 -12.80
C GLU A 118 -6.44 -6.77 -12.13
N THR A 119 -7.63 -6.16 -12.17
CA THR A 119 -7.87 -4.76 -11.74
C THR A 119 -7.28 -4.45 -10.35
N SER A 120 -7.36 -5.36 -9.37
CA SER A 120 -6.78 -5.18 -8.04
C SER A 120 -5.24 -5.20 -8.04
N GLU A 121 -4.64 -6.05 -8.84
CA GLU A 121 -3.20 -6.21 -9.00
C GLU A 121 -2.61 -5.01 -9.73
N ARG A 122 -3.36 -4.42 -10.68
CA ARG A 122 -2.96 -3.19 -11.40
C ARG A 122 -2.62 -2.07 -10.44
N GLU A 123 -3.53 -1.80 -9.51
CA GLU A 123 -3.38 -0.74 -8.50
C GLU A 123 -2.23 -1.04 -7.54
N GLN A 124 -2.10 -2.29 -7.10
CA GLN A 124 -1.02 -2.70 -6.19
C GLN A 124 0.36 -2.57 -6.85
N ILE A 125 0.49 -3.00 -8.11
CA ILE A 125 1.75 -2.90 -8.87
C ILE A 125 2.12 -1.43 -9.09
N ALA A 126 1.16 -0.60 -9.52
CA ALA A 126 1.38 0.83 -9.71
C ALA A 126 1.83 1.48 -8.40
N GLU A 127 1.14 1.22 -7.30
CA GLU A 127 1.49 1.75 -5.98
C GLU A 127 2.90 1.35 -5.54
N ILE A 128 3.27 0.06 -5.70
CA ILE A 128 4.61 -0.44 -5.40
C ILE A 128 5.68 0.35 -6.18
N ILE A 129 5.48 0.55 -7.49
CA ILE A 129 6.45 1.23 -8.35
C ILE A 129 6.54 2.72 -8.00
N ILE A 130 5.40 3.41 -7.91
CA ILE A 130 5.29 4.84 -7.60
C ILE A 130 5.94 5.15 -6.26
N LEU A 131 5.68 4.35 -5.22
CA LEU A 131 6.21 4.59 -3.89
C LEU A 131 7.73 4.47 -3.82
N GLU A 132 8.34 3.43 -4.39
CA GLU A 132 9.81 3.30 -4.36
C GLU A 132 10.52 4.38 -5.18
N SER A 133 9.96 4.76 -6.34
CA SER A 133 10.50 5.87 -7.12
C SER A 133 10.35 7.21 -6.36
N SER A 134 9.24 7.40 -5.63
CA SER A 134 9.02 8.60 -4.83
C SER A 134 10.02 8.70 -3.65
N LYS A 135 10.41 7.57 -3.04
CA LYS A 135 11.45 7.51 -2.00
C LYS A 135 12.82 7.98 -2.51
N LYS A 136 13.09 7.84 -3.81
CA LYS A 136 14.28 8.40 -4.49
C LYS A 136 14.14 9.88 -4.87
N GLY A 137 12.94 10.44 -4.71
CA GLY A 137 12.62 11.82 -5.07
C GLY A 137 12.38 12.04 -6.56
N TYR A 138 12.05 11.00 -7.32
CA TYR A 138 11.88 11.09 -8.78
C TYR A 138 10.47 11.48 -9.21
N ASN A 139 9.48 11.25 -8.37
CA ASN A 139 8.09 11.61 -8.58
C ASN A 139 7.44 11.97 -7.24
N LYS A 140 6.27 12.59 -7.30
CA LYS A 140 5.43 12.72 -6.10
C LYS A 140 4.67 11.41 -5.83
N PRO A 141 4.30 11.09 -4.58
CA PRO A 141 3.53 9.88 -4.28
C PRO A 141 2.20 9.76 -5.04
N GLU A 142 1.59 10.88 -5.43
CA GLU A 142 0.34 10.93 -6.19
C GLU A 142 0.51 10.96 -7.73
N GLU A 143 1.75 11.00 -8.22
CA GLU A 143 2.06 11.05 -9.65
C GLU A 143 2.21 9.62 -10.18
N ASP A 144 1.24 9.16 -10.99
CA ASP A 144 1.33 7.86 -11.66
C ASP A 144 2.34 7.95 -12.82
N ILE A 145 3.56 7.51 -12.54
CA ILE A 145 4.66 7.42 -13.50
C ILE A 145 4.62 6.15 -14.34
N THR A 146 3.63 5.27 -14.16
CA THR A 146 3.54 3.98 -14.85
C THR A 146 2.60 4.03 -16.06
N GLU A 147 1.57 4.87 -15.99
CA GLU A 147 0.43 4.93 -16.93
C GLU A 147 0.84 4.94 -18.41
N GLU A 148 1.87 5.71 -18.78
CA GLU A 148 2.32 5.84 -20.17
C GLU A 148 2.69 4.50 -20.83
N TRP A 149 3.18 3.54 -20.05
CA TRP A 149 3.72 2.28 -20.56
C TRP A 149 2.84 1.07 -20.25
N ARG A 150 1.76 1.22 -19.48
CA ARG A 150 0.89 0.11 -19.11
C ARG A 150 0.00 -0.32 -20.28
N GLU A 151 -0.04 -1.63 -20.51
CA GLU A 151 -0.97 -2.27 -21.48
C GLU A 151 -2.12 -3.01 -20.77
N TRP A 152 -2.20 -2.84 -19.44
CA TRP A 152 -3.23 -3.32 -18.54
C TRP A 152 -3.77 -2.14 -17.71
#